data_AF-A0A6P0U5X9-F1
#
_entry.id   AF-A0A6P0U5X9-F1
#
_cell.length_a   1.000
_cell.length_b   1.000
_cell.length_c   1.000
_cell.angle_alpha   90.00
_cell.angle_beta   90.00
_cell.angle_gamma   90.00
#
_symmetry.space_group_name_H-M   'P 1'
#
loop_
_entity.id
_entity.type
_entity.pdbx_description
1 polymer ?
#
loop_
_entity_poly.entity_id
_entity_poly.type
_entity_poly.pdbx_seq_one_letter_code
_entity_poly.pdbx_strand_id
1 'polypeptide(L)' 'MTPDQLKPVVSVKQRNRNDLGYQIILKGECRIVYKPYQPLDCGAHLWIETYNPVEFVDTQFNPVTARRAYKYV' A
#
# COMPACT_ATOMS: atom_id res chain seq x y z
N MET A 1 -7.96 -17.79 9.51
CA MET A 1 -6.72 -17.32 8.84
C MET A 1 -5.60 -17.38 9.84
N THR A 2 -4.54 -18.13 9.55
CA THR A 2 -3.29 -18.06 10.32
C THR A 2 -2.43 -16.89 9.80
N PRO A 3 -1.45 -16.40 10.57
CA PRO A 3 -0.53 -15.35 10.11
C PRO A 3 0.15 -15.68 8.76
N ASP A 4 0.41 -16.96 8.49
CA ASP A 4 1.04 -17.43 7.25
C ASP A 4 0.12 -17.36 6.01
N GLN A 5 -1.19 -17.14 6.23
CA GLN A 5 -2.18 -17.01 5.15
C GLN A 5 -2.51 -15.53 4.82
N LEU A 6 -1.86 -14.58 5.51
CA LEU A 6 -2.10 -13.16 5.30
C LEU A 6 -1.49 -12.70 3.98
N LYS A 7 -2.35 -12.23 3.08
CA LYS A 7 -1.92 -11.57 1.84
C LYS A 7 -1.89 -10.05 2.03
N PRO A 8 -0.86 -9.35 1.52
CA PRO A 8 -0.86 -7.89 1.52
C PRO A 8 -1.98 -7.38 0.61
N VAL A 9 -2.67 -6.33 1.06
CA VAL A 9 -3.85 -5.76 0.39
C VAL A 9 -3.64 -4.31 -0.04
N VAL A 10 -2.62 -3.66 0.50
CA VAL A 10 -2.27 -2.29 0.14
C VAL A 10 -1.19 -2.34 -0.94
N SER A 11 -1.39 -1.63 -2.03
CA SER A 11 -0.37 -1.44 -3.07
C SER A 11 0.05 0.02 -3.14
N VAL A 12 1.36 0.27 -3.13
CA VAL A 12 1.96 1.59 -3.35
C VAL A 12 2.62 1.57 -4.71
N LYS A 13 2.08 2.35 -5.64
CA LYS A 13 2.58 2.45 -7.01
C LYS A 13 3.34 3.76 -7.19
N GLN A 14 4.60 3.67 -7.62
CA GLN A 14 5.43 4.82 -7.95
C GLN A 14 6.12 4.57 -9.29
N ARG A 15 5.63 5.22 -10.35
CA ARG A 15 6.12 5.03 -11.74
C ARG A 15 6.13 3.54 -12.12
N ASN A 16 7.32 2.93 -12.17
CA ASN A 16 7.56 1.54 -12.52
C ASN A 16 7.69 0.60 -11.31
N ARG A 17 7.53 1.11 -10.08
CA ARG A 17 7.58 0.32 -8.84
C ARG A 17 6.17 0.06 -8.31
N ASN A 18 5.93 -1.15 -7.84
CA ASN A 18 4.69 -1.57 -7.19
C ASN A 18 5.02 -2.36 -5.93
N ASP A 19 4.94 -1.70 -4.78
CA ASP A 19 5.22 -2.31 -3.48
C ASP A 19 3.91 -2.78 -2.84
N LEU A 20 3.93 -3.93 -2.18
CA LEU A 20 2.76 -4.49 -1.50
C LEU A 20 2.99 -4.52 0.02
N GLY A 21 1.94 -4.19 0.77
CA GLY A 21 1.96 -4.12 2.22
C GLY A 21 0.66 -4.54 2.88
N TYR A 22 0.74 -4.83 4.17
CA TYR A 22 -0.44 -5.07 5.01
C TYR A 22 -1.05 -3.76 5.46
N GLN A 23 -0.20 -2.83 5.90
CA GLN A 23 -0.57 -1.51 6.40
C GLN A 23 0.48 -0.48 5.97
N ILE A 24 0.04 0.77 5.82
CA ILE A 24 0.92 1.90 5.49
C ILE A 24 0.64 3.07 6.43
N ILE A 25 1.69 3.78 6.83
CA ILE A 25 1.58 5.07 7.54
C ILE A 25 1.99 6.18 6.58
N LEU A 26 1.11 7.17 6.43
CA LEU A 26 1.36 8.40 5.67
C LEU A 26 1.86 9.46 6.65
N LYS A 27 3.08 9.96 6.49
CA LYS A 27 3.72 10.92 7.43
C LYS A 27 3.48 12.38 7.07
N GLY A 28 2.46 12.68 6.27
CA GLY A 28 2.17 14.03 5.83
C GLY A 28 0.89 14.12 5.03
N GLU A 29 0.73 15.24 4.32
CA GLU A 29 -0.44 15.50 3.50
C GLU A 29 -0.69 14.40 2.47
N CYS A 30 -1.97 14.07 2.30
CA CYS A 30 -2.45 13.15 1.28
C CYS A 30 -3.80 13.62 0.77
N ARG A 31 -4.16 13.18 -0.43
CA ARG A 31 -5.48 13.39 -1.01
C ARG A 31 -6.14 12.05 -1.31
N ILE A 32 -7.40 11.93 -0.92
CA ILE A 32 -8.25 10.83 -1.36
C ILE A 32 -8.89 11.26 -2.67
N VAL A 33 -8.69 10.50 -3.74
CA VAL A 33 -9.18 10.81 -5.08
C VAL A 33 -10.19 9.75 -5.49
N TYR A 34 -11.40 10.21 -5.83
CA TYR A 34 -12.45 9.38 -6.40
C TYR A 34 -12.67 9.76 -7.87
N LYS A 35 -12.60 8.78 -8.77
CA LYS A 35 -12.75 8.96 -10.21
C LYS A 35 -13.58 7.81 -10.81
N PRO A 36 -14.93 7.94 -10.80
CA PRO A 36 -15.83 6.85 -11.19
C PRO A 36 -15.76 6.48 -12.68
N TYR A 37 -15.54 7.44 -13.58
CA TYR A 37 -15.70 7.21 -15.03
C TYR A 37 -14.40 7.03 -15.80
N GLN A 38 -13.26 7.35 -15.17
CA GLN A 38 -11.95 7.23 -15.81
C GLN A 38 -10.93 6.77 -14.76
N PRO A 39 -10.95 5.49 -14.38
CA PRO A 39 -10.05 4.92 -13.37
C PRO A 39 -8.58 5.04 -13.80
N LEU A 40 -7.67 4.81 -12.86
CA LEU A 40 -6.26 4.59 -13.19
C LEU A 40 -6.09 3.31 -14.03
N ASP A 41 -4.98 3.18 -14.74
CA ASP A 41 -4.68 2.00 -15.59
C ASP A 41 -4.74 0.67 -14.82
N CYS A 42 -4.55 0.70 -13.50
CA CYS A 42 -4.71 -0.47 -12.62
C CYS A 42 -6.17 -0.81 -12.27
N GLY A 43 -7.16 -0.08 -12.80
CA GLY A 43 -8.58 -0.23 -12.53
C GLY A 43 -9.07 0.47 -11.26
N ALA A 44 -8.21 1.20 -10.54
CA ALA A 44 -8.60 1.87 -9.30
C ALA A 44 -9.49 3.10 -9.57
N HIS A 45 -10.68 3.11 -8.97
CA HIS A 45 -11.60 4.25 -8.98
C HIS A 45 -11.47 5.14 -7.73
N LEU A 46 -10.91 4.61 -6.65
CA LEU A 46 -10.64 5.32 -5.41
C LEU A 46 -9.22 5.01 -4.99
N TRP A 47 -8.42 6.04 -4.72
CA TRP A 47 -7.05 5.87 -4.24
C TRP A 47 -6.63 7.04 -3.35
N ILE A 48 -5.48 6.88 -2.71
CA ILE A 48 -4.82 7.93 -1.95
C ILE A 48 -3.55 8.33 -2.72
N GLU A 49 -3.35 9.62 -2.94
CA GLU A 49 -2.11 10.17 -3.49
C GLU A 49 -1.37 11.01 -2.45
N THR A 50 -0.05 10.92 -2.46
CA THR A 50 0.83 11.72 -1.61
C THR A 50 2.20 11.91 -2.27
N TYR A 51 2.84 13.04 -1.97
CA TYR A 51 4.27 13.27 -2.25
C TYR A 51 5.14 13.06 -1.01
N ASN A 52 4.52 12.79 0.14
CA ASN A 52 5.21 12.56 1.40
C ASN A 52 5.69 11.09 1.50
N PRO A 53 6.71 10.82 2.33
CA PRO A 53 7.15 9.47 2.60
C PRO A 53 6.03 8.58 3.14
N VAL A 54 6.04 7.31 2.72
CA VAL A 54 5.16 6.27 3.22
C VAL A 54 6.00 5.19 3.92
N GLU A 55 5.49 4.68 5.04
CA GLU A 55 6.14 3.65 5.84
C GLU A 55 5.28 2.39 5.82
N PHE A 56 5.88 1.26 5.48
CA PHE A 56 5.24 -0.05 5.59
C PHE A 56 5.31 -0.52 7.04
N VAL A 57 4.19 -1.01 7.56
CA VAL A 57 4.13 -1.66 8.88
C VAL A 57 3.41 -3.01 8.77
N ASP A 58 3.74 -3.94 9.66
CA ASP A 58 3.01 -5.22 9.75
C ASP A 58 1.59 -5.03 10.28
N THR A 59 0.83 -6.12 10.46
CA THR A 59 -0.54 -6.10 11.00
C THR A 59 -0.66 -5.61 12.45
N GLN A 60 0.46 -5.43 13.15
CA GLN A 60 0.54 -4.93 14.53
C GLN A 60 1.17 -3.53 14.60
N PHE A 61 1.26 -2.82 13.47
CA PHE A 61 1.88 -1.49 13.36
C PHE A 61 3.38 -1.47 13.69
N ASN A 62 4.08 -2.60 13.57
CA ASN A 62 5.51 -2.67 13.77
C ASN A 62 6.26 -2.45 12.45
N PRO A 63 7.15 -1.45 12.35
CA PRO A 63 7.92 -1.18 11.14
C PRO A 63 9.09 -2.15 10.92
N VAL A 64 9.60 -2.79 11.98
CA VAL A 64 10.76 -3.70 11.90
C VAL A 64 10.44 -4.97 11.11
N THR A 65 9.23 -5.48 11.29
CA THR A 65 8.72 -6.73 10.71
C THR A 65 8.12 -6.54 9.32
N ALA A 66 7.96 -5.28 8.87
CA ALA A 66 7.32 -4.93 7.61
C ALA A 66 8.17 -5.17 6.36
N ARG A 67 9.51 -5.22 6.50
CA ARG A 67 10.46 -5.43 5.38
C ARG A 67 10.62 -6.90 4.97
N ARG A 68 9.52 -7.65 4.86
CA ARG A 68 9.57 -8.95 4.18
C ARG A 68 9.29 -8.73 2.70
N ALA A 69 10.26 -9.03 1.84
CA ALA A 69 10.05 -9.01 0.40
C ALA A 69 8.87 -9.92 0.04
N TYR A 70 7.86 -9.39 -0.66
CA TYR A 70 6.69 -10.16 -1.12
C TYR A 70 7.06 -11.37 -2.00
N LYS A 71 8.32 -11.51 -2.43
CA LYS A 71 8.80 -12.63 -3.25
C LYS A 71 8.97 -13.97 -2.51
N TYR A 72 8.46 -14.12 -1.28
CA TYR A 72 8.51 -15.39 -0.55
C TYR A 72 7.16 -15.79 0.08
N VAL A 73 6.04 -15.39 -0.55
CA VAL A 73 4.71 -15.96 -0.31
C VAL A 73 4.20 -16.63 -1.58
#